data_AF-A0A6P9CUI9-F1
#
_entry.id   AF-A0A6P9CUI9-F1
#
_cell.length_a   1.000
_cell.length_b   1.000
_cell.length_c   1.000
_cell.angle_alpha   90.00
_cell.angle_beta   90.00
_cell.angle_gamma   90.00
#
_symmetry.space_group_name_H-M   'P 1'
#
loop_
_entity.id
_entity.type
_entity.pdbx_description
1 polymer ?
#
loop_
_entity_poly.entity_id
_entity_poly.type
_entity_poly.pdbx_seq_one_letter_code
_entity_poly.pdbx_strand_id
1 'polypeptide(L)'
;MSRLNNNGSAIKENALRASYLVANRIAKAKKPFTIGEELILPSTKDICRELLGEAAVKKVANVPLSASTVTRRIDEIAEDIETQLLERINTSPWYALQVDESTDIDNKAILLVYVRYLYQEDVHEDLLCALSLPTNTTGAELFKSLDGYISGQLKWSFCVGICTDGAAAMTGQLSGLTARIKEVAPECESTHCIIHREMLASRKMSPEFNSVLNDVVKVINHIKANALNSRLFEQLCEEMDTEHRCLLLYTEIRWLSRGKSLSRVFELREPLQRFLSEKKSPLAAHFSDKVWLAKLAYLCDIFSLLNELNLSLQGKMTTVFKLADKVAAFKAKLELWGRRVNRGILDMFQTLAGILGETEPERSFSQLVHDHLSLLLEKFEHYFPTTKDPRTGKEWIRDPFVNKPDECSMSVQEEDQLLEIANDGGLKTVFETTTLLVFWIKVMAEYPEIATTALKSLLPFPTSYLCEAGFSAVTATKIKQRNKLDISKTLRVSLSPITPRWNRLVAEKQAQGSH
;
A
#
# COMPACT_ATOMS: atom_id res chain seq x y z
N MET A 1 -34.67 11.77 48.05
CA MET A 1 -33.81 10.59 47.79
C MET A 1 -33.62 10.24 46.31
N SER A 2 -34.20 10.96 45.33
CA SER A 2 -34.06 10.63 43.89
C SER A 2 -32.85 11.27 43.16
N ARG A 3 -32.14 12.24 43.78
CA ARG A 3 -31.00 12.93 43.14
C ARG A 3 -29.63 12.27 43.35
N LEU A 4 -29.50 11.30 44.26
CA LEU A 4 -28.21 10.66 44.59
C LEU A 4 -27.90 9.41 43.73
N ASN A 5 -28.92 8.72 43.21
CA ASN A 5 -28.71 7.52 42.36
C ASN A 5 -28.30 7.86 40.91
N ASN A 6 -28.58 9.06 40.41
CA ASN A 6 -28.28 9.44 39.02
C ASN A 6 -26.80 9.81 38.81
N ASN A 7 -26.13 10.35 39.83
CA ASN A 7 -24.71 10.68 39.74
C ASN A 7 -23.80 9.43 39.72
N GLY A 8 -24.19 8.36 40.40
CA GLY A 8 -23.43 7.11 40.44
C GLY A 8 -23.42 6.34 39.11
N SER A 9 -24.54 6.31 38.39
CA SER A 9 -24.61 5.66 37.06
C SER A 9 -23.86 6.48 36.00
N ALA A 10 -24.02 7.81 35.99
CA ALA A 10 -23.32 8.70 35.06
C ALA A 10 -21.78 8.67 35.24
N ILE A 11 -21.28 8.53 36.47
CA ILE A 11 -19.84 8.39 36.73
C ILE A 11 -19.29 7.06 36.17
N LYS A 12 -20.05 5.96 36.33
CA LYS A 12 -19.66 4.65 35.76
C LYS A 12 -19.70 4.65 34.24
N GLU A 13 -20.68 5.33 33.65
CA GLU A 13 -20.80 5.50 32.20
C GLU A 13 -19.63 6.27 31.60
N ASN A 14 -19.27 7.40 32.21
CA ASN A 14 -18.14 8.22 31.77
C ASN A 14 -16.80 7.47 31.89
N ALA A 15 -16.61 6.70 32.97
CA ALA A 15 -15.42 5.87 33.14
C ALA A 15 -15.34 4.75 32.09
N LEU A 16 -16.48 4.13 31.77
CA LEU A 16 -16.57 3.13 30.71
C LEU A 16 -16.25 3.72 29.33
N ARG A 17 -16.85 4.88 29.01
CA ARG A 17 -16.56 5.60 27.76
C ARG A 17 -15.08 5.96 27.65
N ALA A 18 -14.48 6.46 28.74
CA ALA A 18 -13.05 6.77 28.79
C ALA A 18 -12.20 5.53 28.50
N SER A 19 -12.57 4.36 29.06
CA SER A 19 -11.89 3.08 28.79
C SER A 19 -11.93 2.71 27.30
N TYR A 20 -13.08 2.81 26.63
CA TYR A 20 -13.19 2.59 25.18
C TYR A 20 -12.31 3.55 24.37
N LEU A 21 -12.32 4.84 24.72
CA LEU A 21 -11.52 5.85 24.01
C LEU A 21 -10.01 5.62 24.17
N VAL A 22 -9.56 5.18 25.34
CA VAL A 22 -8.16 4.81 25.57
C VAL A 22 -7.80 3.53 24.79
N ALA A 23 -8.63 2.50 24.85
CA ALA A 23 -8.41 1.25 24.12
C ALA A 23 -8.31 1.48 22.60
N ASN A 24 -9.20 2.30 22.03
CA ASN A 24 -9.15 2.72 20.63
C ASN A 24 -7.84 3.43 20.27
N ARG A 25 -7.35 4.34 21.13
CA ARG A 25 -6.07 5.02 20.92
C ARG A 25 -4.88 4.06 20.97
N ILE A 26 -4.89 3.12 21.93
CA ILE A 26 -3.86 2.07 22.04
C ILE A 26 -3.80 1.25 20.75
N ALA A 27 -4.96 0.81 20.24
CA ALA A 27 -5.06 0.05 18.99
C ALA A 27 -4.61 0.86 17.78
N LYS A 28 -5.08 2.11 17.61
CA LYS A 28 -4.66 3.00 16.52
C LYS A 28 -3.16 3.31 16.54
N ALA A 29 -2.57 3.42 17.73
CA ALA A 29 -1.13 3.60 17.90
C ALA A 29 -0.33 2.29 17.81
N LYS A 30 -0.98 1.14 17.62
CA LYS A 30 -0.37 -0.21 17.53
C LYS A 30 0.49 -0.56 18.75
N LYS A 31 0.11 -0.06 19.94
CA LYS A 31 0.91 -0.18 21.18
C LYS A 31 0.57 -1.41 22.02
N PRO A 32 1.45 -1.77 22.98
CA PRO A 32 1.17 -2.30 24.30
C PRO A 32 -0.30 -2.44 24.72
N PHE A 33 -0.91 -3.62 24.98
CA PHE A 33 -2.23 -3.59 25.66
C PHE A 33 -2.05 -3.30 27.15
N THR A 34 -0.92 -3.75 27.69
CA THR A 34 -0.44 -3.45 29.05
C THR A 34 -0.12 -1.97 29.26
N ILE A 35 0.10 -1.18 28.19
CA ILE A 35 0.42 0.25 28.32
C ILE A 35 -0.71 1.03 29.02
N GLY A 36 -1.95 0.53 28.95
CA GLY A 36 -3.10 1.08 29.64
C GLY A 36 -2.89 1.12 31.16
N GLU A 37 -2.45 0.00 31.74
CA GLU A 37 -2.24 -0.14 33.19
C GLU A 37 -0.83 0.24 33.63
N GLU A 38 0.19 0.00 32.80
CA GLU A 38 1.60 0.24 33.13
C GLU A 38 2.01 1.72 33.04
N LEU A 39 1.40 2.48 32.13
CA LEU A 39 1.85 3.84 31.82
C LEU A 39 0.71 4.87 31.79
N ILE A 40 -0.35 4.61 31.03
CA ILE A 40 -1.41 5.61 30.79
C ILE A 40 -2.16 5.92 32.09
N LEU A 41 -2.62 4.90 32.81
CA LEU A 41 -3.38 5.09 34.04
C LEU A 41 -2.55 5.75 35.16
N PRO A 42 -1.30 5.32 35.47
CA PRO A 42 -0.45 6.00 36.44
C PRO A 42 -0.16 7.46 36.06
N SER A 43 0.26 7.71 34.81
CA SER A 43 0.58 9.07 34.34
C SER A 43 -0.63 10.01 34.44
N THR A 44 -1.83 9.52 34.11
CA THR A 44 -3.06 10.32 34.21
C THR A 44 -3.40 10.63 35.67
N LYS A 45 -3.14 9.71 36.61
CA LYS A 45 -3.34 9.94 38.05
C LYS A 45 -2.39 11.01 38.57
N ASP A 46 -1.13 10.98 38.18
CA ASP A 46 -0.14 11.97 38.63
C ASP A 46 -0.48 13.37 38.13
N ILE A 47 -0.84 13.51 36.85
CA ILE A 47 -1.32 14.79 36.29
C ILE A 47 -2.58 15.28 37.02
N CYS A 48 -3.56 14.40 37.25
CA CYS A 48 -4.79 14.77 37.95
C CYS A 48 -4.52 15.17 39.40
N ARG A 49 -3.55 14.55 40.06
CA ARG A 49 -3.19 14.88 41.45
C ARG A 49 -2.66 16.31 41.53
N GLU A 50 -1.72 16.67 40.67
CA GLU A 50 -1.08 17.99 40.67
C GLU A 50 -2.02 19.11 40.18
N LEU A 51 -2.82 18.85 39.13
CA LEU A 51 -3.62 19.90 38.50
C LEU A 51 -5.06 19.99 39.00
N LEU A 52 -5.66 18.88 39.43
CA LEU A 52 -7.10 18.77 39.70
C LEU A 52 -7.43 18.23 41.11
N GLY A 53 -6.42 17.82 41.87
CA GLY A 53 -6.55 17.28 43.23
C GLY A 53 -7.05 15.83 43.33
N GLU A 54 -7.03 15.30 44.56
CA GLU A 54 -7.32 13.89 44.88
C GLU A 54 -8.74 13.43 44.48
N ALA A 55 -9.71 14.33 44.41
CA ALA A 55 -11.06 13.99 43.95
C ALA A 55 -11.09 13.53 42.49
N ALA A 56 -10.25 14.13 41.63
CA ALA A 56 -10.11 13.73 40.24
C ALA A 56 -9.36 12.40 40.10
N VAL A 57 -8.31 12.19 40.92
CA VAL A 57 -7.55 10.92 40.98
C VAL A 57 -8.48 9.74 41.26
N LYS A 58 -9.39 9.87 42.25
CA LYS A 58 -10.38 8.82 42.56
C LYS A 58 -11.32 8.52 41.39
N LYS A 59 -11.70 9.52 40.59
CA LYS A 59 -12.53 9.31 39.38
C LYS A 59 -11.75 8.56 38.30
N VAL A 60 -10.51 8.96 38.04
CA VAL A 60 -9.63 8.32 37.04
C VAL A 60 -9.26 6.89 37.43
N ALA A 61 -9.06 6.62 38.72
CA ALA A 61 -8.77 5.28 39.23
C ALA A 61 -9.86 4.25 38.90
N ASN A 62 -11.10 4.70 38.65
CA ASN A 62 -12.22 3.84 38.28
C ASN A 62 -12.28 3.50 36.78
N VAL A 63 -11.40 4.07 35.95
CA VAL A 63 -11.35 3.75 34.51
C VAL A 63 -10.65 2.40 34.32
N PRO A 64 -11.35 1.36 33.83
CA PRO A 64 -10.76 0.04 33.73
C PRO A 64 -9.84 -0.03 32.51
N LEU A 65 -8.53 -0.17 32.76
CA LEU A 65 -7.47 -0.19 31.73
C LEU A 65 -6.52 -1.39 31.86
N SER A 66 -6.93 -2.46 32.55
CA SER A 66 -6.16 -3.71 32.56
C SER A 66 -5.96 -4.24 31.15
N ALA A 67 -4.88 -4.97 30.88
CA ALA A 67 -4.64 -5.54 29.56
C ALA A 67 -5.84 -6.36 29.04
N SER A 68 -6.47 -7.16 29.90
CA SER A 68 -7.68 -7.94 29.58
C SER A 68 -8.88 -7.06 29.22
N THR A 69 -9.06 -5.94 29.92
CA THR A 69 -10.13 -4.99 29.61
C THR A 69 -9.86 -4.33 28.27
N VAL A 70 -8.64 -3.86 28.04
CA VAL A 70 -8.25 -3.22 26.77
C VAL A 70 -8.48 -4.16 25.60
N THR A 71 -8.06 -5.43 25.70
CA THR A 71 -8.35 -6.46 24.68
C THR A 71 -9.85 -6.54 24.38
N ARG A 72 -10.67 -6.79 25.41
CA ARG A 72 -12.13 -6.92 25.22
C ARG A 72 -12.75 -5.67 24.60
N ARG A 73 -12.29 -4.47 24.99
CA ARG A 73 -12.79 -3.20 24.42
C ARG A 73 -12.41 -3.07 22.95
N ILE A 74 -11.20 -3.50 22.56
CA ILE A 74 -10.77 -3.51 21.16
C ILE A 74 -11.61 -4.49 20.35
N ASP A 75 -11.92 -5.68 20.89
CA ASP A 75 -12.76 -6.68 20.20
C ASP A 75 -14.17 -6.12 19.94
N GLU A 76 -14.79 -5.53 20.94
CA GLU A 76 -16.13 -4.90 20.83
C GLU A 76 -16.12 -3.72 19.85
N ILE A 77 -15.06 -2.90 19.86
CA ILE A 77 -14.91 -1.81 18.87
C ILE A 77 -14.77 -2.38 17.46
N ALA A 78 -13.98 -3.44 17.29
CA ALA A 78 -13.75 -4.07 15.99
C ALA A 78 -15.02 -4.72 15.43
N GLU A 79 -15.86 -5.30 16.28
CA GLU A 79 -17.18 -5.85 15.91
C GLU A 79 -18.15 -4.75 15.49
N ASP A 80 -18.19 -3.62 16.20
CA ASP A 80 -19.02 -2.48 15.80
C ASP A 80 -18.56 -1.87 14.47
N ILE A 81 -17.24 -1.72 14.27
CA ILE A 81 -16.68 -1.26 12.99
C ILE A 81 -17.02 -2.22 11.86
N GLU A 82 -16.87 -3.54 12.07
CA GLU A 82 -17.23 -4.56 11.08
C GLU A 82 -18.71 -4.50 10.72
N THR A 83 -19.57 -4.39 11.72
CA THR A 83 -21.02 -4.27 11.51
C THR A 83 -21.34 -3.02 10.68
N GLN A 84 -20.77 -1.87 11.04
CA GLN A 84 -20.96 -0.63 10.27
C GLN A 84 -20.43 -0.75 8.83
N LEU A 85 -19.28 -1.39 8.64
CA LEU A 85 -18.68 -1.59 7.33
C LEU A 85 -19.61 -2.43 6.44
N LEU A 86 -20.13 -3.54 6.96
CA LEU A 86 -21.06 -4.42 6.25
C LEU A 86 -22.40 -3.74 5.96
N GLU A 87 -22.92 -2.96 6.90
CA GLU A 87 -24.11 -2.12 6.69
C GLU A 87 -23.88 -1.19 5.48
N ARG A 88 -22.72 -0.52 5.40
CA ARG A 88 -22.38 0.37 4.27
C ARG A 88 -22.20 -0.38 2.95
N ILE A 89 -21.46 -1.48 2.93
CA ILE A 89 -21.23 -2.24 1.70
C ILE A 89 -22.55 -2.81 1.16
N ASN A 90 -23.46 -3.27 2.02
CA ASN A 90 -24.76 -3.78 1.59
C ASN A 90 -25.70 -2.69 1.06
N THR A 91 -25.45 -1.40 1.35
CA THR A 91 -26.13 -0.28 0.67
C THR A 91 -25.53 0.08 -0.68
N SER A 92 -24.29 -0.35 -0.95
CA SER A 92 -23.63 -0.10 -2.22
C SER A 92 -24.15 -1.05 -3.30
N PRO A 93 -24.39 -0.59 -4.54
CA PRO A 93 -24.78 -1.47 -5.64
C PRO A 93 -23.66 -2.45 -6.02
N TRP A 94 -22.40 -2.04 -5.85
CA TRP A 94 -21.23 -2.85 -6.17
C TRP A 94 -20.10 -2.65 -5.17
N TYR A 95 -19.18 -3.59 -5.13
CA TYR A 95 -17.91 -3.44 -4.45
C TYR A 95 -16.77 -4.06 -5.27
N ALA A 96 -15.56 -3.61 -5.00
CA ALA A 96 -14.34 -4.21 -5.51
C ALA A 96 -13.45 -4.66 -4.36
N LEU A 97 -12.65 -5.70 -4.60
CA LEU A 97 -11.75 -6.28 -3.63
C LEU A 97 -10.29 -6.09 -4.04
N GLN A 98 -9.45 -5.95 -3.04
CA GLN A 98 -8.00 -6.03 -3.18
C GLN A 98 -7.54 -7.14 -2.24
N VAL A 99 -6.84 -8.12 -2.79
CA VAL A 99 -6.45 -9.33 -2.05
C VAL A 99 -4.97 -9.56 -2.22
N ASP A 100 -4.28 -9.76 -1.09
CA ASP A 100 -2.87 -10.08 -1.09
C ASP A 100 -2.54 -10.99 0.09
N GLU A 101 -1.54 -11.85 -0.11
CA GLU A 101 -1.07 -12.81 0.88
C GLU A 101 0.38 -12.51 1.25
N SER A 102 0.68 -12.59 2.54
CA SER A 102 2.06 -12.56 3.02
C SER A 102 2.22 -13.47 4.21
N THR A 103 3.43 -13.99 4.35
CA THR A 103 3.87 -14.69 5.55
C THR A 103 4.27 -13.70 6.63
N ASP A 104 3.82 -13.95 7.87
CA ASP A 104 4.23 -13.18 9.04
C ASP A 104 5.57 -13.69 9.63
N ILE A 105 6.04 -13.04 10.70
CA ILE A 105 7.31 -13.37 11.37
C ILE A 105 7.31 -14.79 11.97
N ASP A 106 6.12 -15.37 12.21
CA ASP A 106 5.93 -16.72 12.73
C ASP A 106 5.70 -17.75 11.60
N ASN A 107 6.00 -17.39 10.35
CA ASN A 107 5.75 -18.18 9.15
C ASN A 107 4.27 -18.59 8.96
N LYS A 108 3.32 -17.83 9.51
CA LYS A 108 1.90 -18.00 9.25
C LYS A 108 1.50 -17.13 8.08
N ALA A 109 0.84 -17.72 7.09
CA ALA A 109 0.29 -16.96 5.97
C ALA A 109 -0.99 -16.23 6.42
N ILE A 110 -1.06 -14.94 6.10
CA ILE A 110 -2.21 -14.08 6.37
C ILE A 110 -2.68 -13.50 5.03
N LEU A 111 -3.97 -13.66 4.76
CA LEU A 111 -4.65 -13.02 3.65
C LEU A 111 -5.27 -11.71 4.13
N LEU A 112 -4.86 -10.59 3.54
CA LEU A 112 -5.51 -9.31 3.76
C LEU A 112 -6.46 -9.00 2.61
N VAL A 113 -7.67 -8.58 2.96
CA VAL A 113 -8.71 -8.21 2.01
C VAL A 113 -9.17 -6.80 2.32
N TYR A 114 -8.97 -5.90 1.36
CA TYR A 114 -9.56 -4.57 1.37
C TYR A 114 -10.74 -4.53 0.41
N VAL A 115 -11.71 -3.68 0.74
CA VAL A 115 -12.91 -3.46 -0.06
C VAL A 115 -13.03 -1.99 -0.43
N ARG A 116 -13.48 -1.73 -1.66
CA ARG A 116 -13.87 -0.42 -2.15
C ARG A 116 -15.33 -0.44 -2.56
N TYR A 117 -16.12 0.52 -2.08
CA TYR A 117 -17.57 0.55 -2.25
C TYR A 117 -18.09 1.99 -2.30
N LEU A 118 -19.33 2.16 -2.76
CA LEU A 118 -20.02 3.45 -2.82
C LEU A 118 -20.82 3.65 -1.53
N TYR A 119 -20.70 4.83 -0.92
CA TYR A 119 -21.51 5.19 0.26
C TYR A 119 -21.62 6.71 0.37
N GLN A 120 -22.83 7.22 0.60
CA GLN A 120 -23.09 8.67 0.80
C GLN A 120 -22.45 9.57 -0.28
N GLU A 121 -22.70 9.25 -1.56
CA GLU A 121 -22.19 9.99 -2.72
C GLU A 121 -20.65 10.02 -2.89
N ASP A 122 -19.92 9.16 -2.17
CA ASP A 122 -18.46 9.05 -2.28
C ASP A 122 -18.01 7.58 -2.33
N VAL A 123 -16.73 7.39 -2.63
CA VAL A 123 -16.07 6.08 -2.65
C VAL A 123 -15.26 5.90 -1.37
N HIS A 124 -15.47 4.77 -0.72
CA HIS A 124 -14.78 4.42 0.50
C HIS A 124 -13.93 3.16 0.33
N GLU A 125 -12.80 3.13 1.03
CA GLU A 125 -11.86 2.01 1.09
C GLU A 125 -11.67 1.62 2.55
N ASP A 126 -11.78 0.33 2.87
CA ASP A 126 -11.55 -0.17 4.23
C ASP A 126 -11.04 -1.61 4.23
N LEU A 127 -10.46 -2.05 5.35
CA LEU A 127 -10.11 -3.43 5.61
C LEU A 127 -11.39 -4.24 5.83
N LEU A 128 -11.70 -5.15 4.90
CA LEU A 128 -12.81 -6.07 5.02
C LEU A 128 -12.50 -7.13 6.07
N CYS A 129 -11.45 -7.91 5.83
CA CYS A 129 -11.03 -8.98 6.73
C CYS A 129 -9.53 -9.28 6.64
N ALA A 130 -9.03 -9.91 7.70
CA ALA A 130 -7.70 -10.48 7.78
C ALA A 130 -7.85 -11.95 8.16
N LEU A 131 -7.56 -12.86 7.23
CA LEU A 131 -7.82 -14.28 7.38
C LEU A 131 -6.49 -15.03 7.57
N SER A 132 -6.42 -15.88 8.59
CA SER A 132 -5.28 -16.77 8.79
C SER A 132 -5.42 -17.98 7.86
N LEU A 133 -4.34 -18.32 7.14
CA LEU A 133 -4.28 -19.49 6.27
C LEU A 133 -3.44 -20.58 6.97
N PRO A 134 -4.07 -21.60 7.59
CA PRO A 134 -3.35 -22.58 8.42
C PRO A 134 -2.60 -23.66 7.62
N THR A 135 -2.97 -23.88 6.36
CA THR A 135 -2.46 -24.98 5.53
C THR A 135 -1.55 -24.47 4.41
N ASN A 136 -2.01 -24.49 3.17
CA ASN A 136 -1.26 -24.05 2.00
C ASN A 136 -1.87 -22.76 1.42
N THR A 137 -1.12 -22.07 0.57
CA THR A 137 -1.53 -20.83 -0.10
C THR A 137 -1.98 -21.10 -1.54
N THR A 138 -2.62 -22.26 -1.80
CA THR A 138 -3.15 -22.56 -3.13
C THR A 138 -4.40 -21.72 -3.42
N GLY A 139 -4.69 -21.46 -4.70
CA GLY A 139 -5.89 -20.71 -5.11
C GLY A 139 -7.20 -21.31 -4.58
N ALA A 140 -7.25 -22.62 -4.33
CA ALA A 140 -8.41 -23.29 -3.75
C ALA A 140 -8.61 -22.97 -2.26
N GLU A 141 -7.56 -23.04 -1.44
CA GLU A 141 -7.64 -22.71 -0.01
C GLU A 141 -7.86 -21.20 0.21
N LEU A 142 -7.26 -20.37 -0.63
CA LEU A 142 -7.51 -18.93 -0.67
C LEU A 142 -8.98 -18.64 -0.96
N PHE A 143 -9.54 -19.26 -2.01
CA PHE A 143 -10.94 -19.09 -2.38
C PHE A 143 -11.86 -19.58 -1.27
N LYS A 144 -11.63 -20.78 -0.73
CA LYS A 144 -12.44 -21.35 0.36
C LYS A 144 -12.47 -20.46 1.59
N SER A 145 -11.32 -19.90 1.99
CA SER A 145 -11.22 -19.01 3.14
C SER A 145 -11.97 -17.70 2.89
N LEU A 146 -11.79 -17.12 1.69
CA LEU A 146 -12.43 -15.87 1.30
C LEU A 146 -13.95 -16.03 1.13
N ASP A 147 -14.39 -17.07 0.44
CA ASP A 147 -15.79 -17.40 0.22
C ASP A 147 -16.53 -17.71 1.52
N GLY A 148 -15.89 -18.43 2.44
CA GLY A 148 -16.44 -18.68 3.78
C GLY A 148 -16.72 -17.39 4.57
N TYR A 149 -15.98 -16.31 4.31
CA TYR A 149 -16.26 -15.00 4.88
C TYR A 149 -17.32 -14.23 4.06
N ILE A 150 -17.14 -14.15 2.74
CA ILE A 150 -17.98 -13.32 1.85
C ILE A 150 -19.40 -13.88 1.77
N SER A 151 -19.59 -15.16 1.47
CA SER A 151 -20.92 -15.75 1.26
C SER A 151 -21.82 -15.70 2.50
N GLY A 152 -21.27 -15.48 3.69
CA GLY A 152 -22.04 -15.28 4.91
C GLY A 152 -22.51 -13.83 5.16
N GLN A 153 -21.91 -12.84 4.50
CA GLN A 153 -22.08 -11.42 4.84
C GLN A 153 -22.38 -10.50 3.65
N LEU A 154 -21.98 -10.92 2.44
CA LEU A 154 -22.04 -10.17 1.18
C LEU A 154 -22.42 -11.11 0.03
N LYS A 155 -22.80 -10.55 -1.12
CA LYS A 155 -23.11 -11.31 -2.34
C LYS A 155 -22.00 -11.16 -3.36
N TRP A 156 -21.51 -12.27 -3.90
CA TRP A 156 -20.52 -12.28 -4.98
C TRP A 156 -21.01 -11.59 -6.26
N SER A 157 -22.32 -11.63 -6.54
CA SER A 157 -22.92 -10.99 -7.73
C SER A 157 -22.71 -9.47 -7.80
N PHE A 158 -22.38 -8.82 -6.67
CA PHE A 158 -22.10 -7.38 -6.62
C PHE A 158 -20.59 -7.06 -6.66
N CYS A 159 -19.73 -8.08 -6.69
CA CYS A 159 -18.29 -7.91 -6.84
C CYS A 159 -17.95 -7.61 -8.30
N VAL A 160 -17.52 -6.39 -8.60
CA VAL A 160 -17.22 -5.94 -9.98
C VAL A 160 -15.74 -5.97 -10.30
N GLY A 161 -14.87 -6.08 -9.29
CA GLY A 161 -13.42 -6.09 -9.50
C GLY A 161 -12.64 -6.78 -8.40
N ILE A 162 -11.58 -7.47 -8.76
CA ILE A 162 -10.58 -8.00 -7.84
C ILE A 162 -9.17 -7.62 -8.29
N CYS A 163 -8.35 -7.11 -7.37
CA CYS A 163 -6.93 -6.85 -7.60
C CYS A 163 -6.05 -7.82 -6.81
N THR A 164 -5.04 -8.41 -7.48
CA THR A 164 -4.08 -9.35 -6.88
C THR A 164 -2.63 -9.07 -7.32
N ASP A 165 -1.65 -9.64 -6.63
CA ASP A 165 -0.20 -9.51 -6.90
C ASP A 165 0.28 -10.21 -8.19
N GLY A 166 -0.56 -11.07 -8.77
CA GLY A 166 -0.24 -11.85 -9.96
C GLY A 166 0.52 -13.14 -9.73
N ALA A 167 0.65 -13.61 -8.47
CA ALA A 167 1.20 -14.92 -8.19
C ALA A 167 0.36 -16.03 -8.85
N ALA A 168 0.98 -17.15 -9.19
CA ALA A 168 0.29 -18.26 -9.86
C ALA A 168 -0.91 -18.79 -9.06
N ALA A 169 -0.84 -18.76 -7.72
CA ALA A 169 -1.96 -19.11 -6.86
C ALA A 169 -3.14 -18.12 -6.95
N MET A 170 -2.87 -16.86 -7.30
CA MET A 170 -3.85 -15.80 -7.43
C MET A 170 -4.45 -15.76 -8.85
N THR A 171 -3.62 -15.74 -9.88
CA THR A 171 -4.02 -15.50 -11.28
C THR A 171 -3.98 -16.73 -12.20
N GLY A 172 -3.67 -17.91 -11.66
CA GLY A 172 -3.67 -19.16 -12.41
C GLY A 172 -4.97 -19.36 -13.19
N GLN A 173 -4.88 -19.58 -14.51
CA GLN A 173 -6.03 -19.58 -15.42
C GLN A 173 -7.11 -20.62 -15.09
N LEU A 174 -6.70 -21.79 -14.56
CA LEU A 174 -7.61 -22.91 -14.27
C LEU A 174 -7.84 -23.12 -12.77
N SER A 175 -6.88 -22.75 -11.93
CA SER A 175 -6.87 -23.12 -10.50
C SER A 175 -6.59 -21.95 -9.56
N GLY A 176 -6.32 -20.76 -10.10
CA GLY A 176 -6.04 -19.55 -9.32
C GLY A 176 -7.30 -18.99 -8.66
N LEU A 177 -7.10 -18.17 -7.62
CA LEU A 177 -8.16 -17.47 -6.90
C LEU A 177 -9.10 -16.72 -7.86
N THR A 178 -8.56 -15.98 -8.83
CA THR A 178 -9.36 -15.17 -9.74
C THR A 178 -10.19 -16.00 -10.70
N ALA A 179 -9.73 -17.19 -11.09
CA ALA A 179 -10.50 -18.11 -11.94
C ALA A 179 -11.73 -18.62 -11.19
N ARG A 180 -11.56 -19.01 -9.93
CA ARG A 180 -12.65 -19.47 -9.06
C ARG A 180 -13.65 -18.37 -8.73
N ILE A 181 -13.18 -17.14 -8.48
CA ILE A 181 -14.09 -16.00 -8.26
C ILE A 181 -14.95 -15.72 -9.48
N LYS A 182 -14.40 -15.88 -10.70
CA LYS A 182 -15.20 -15.73 -11.93
C LYS A 182 -16.30 -16.78 -12.08
N GLU A 183 -16.20 -17.94 -11.42
CA GLU A 183 -17.29 -18.94 -11.40
C GLU A 183 -18.50 -18.45 -10.59
N VAL A 184 -18.27 -17.69 -9.50
CA VAL A 184 -19.33 -17.17 -8.62
C VAL A 184 -19.72 -15.71 -8.91
N ALA A 185 -18.85 -14.96 -9.59
CA ALA A 185 -19.03 -13.58 -10.01
C ALA A 185 -18.51 -13.39 -11.44
N PRO A 186 -19.28 -13.78 -12.48
CA PRO A 186 -18.82 -13.73 -13.87
C PRO A 186 -18.49 -12.33 -14.38
N GLU A 187 -19.18 -11.31 -13.87
CA GLU A 187 -18.94 -9.90 -14.21
C GLU A 187 -17.72 -9.29 -13.51
N CYS A 188 -17.07 -10.02 -12.58
CA CYS A 188 -15.92 -9.50 -11.84
C CYS A 188 -14.68 -9.40 -12.74
N GLU A 189 -14.18 -8.18 -12.93
CA GLU A 189 -12.91 -7.96 -13.61
C GLU A 189 -11.73 -8.31 -12.70
N SER A 190 -10.68 -8.91 -13.27
CA SER A 190 -9.45 -9.23 -12.54
C SER A 190 -8.33 -8.30 -12.99
N THR A 191 -7.78 -7.56 -12.03
CA THR A 191 -6.66 -6.64 -12.26
C THR A 191 -5.40 -7.21 -11.61
N HIS A 192 -4.36 -7.39 -12.41
CA HIS A 192 -3.02 -7.65 -11.88
C HIS A 192 -2.41 -6.31 -11.44
N CYS A 193 -2.06 -6.22 -10.15
CA CYS A 193 -1.50 -5.04 -9.51
C CYS A 193 -0.42 -4.36 -10.38
N ILE A 194 -0.65 -3.09 -10.69
CA ILE A 194 0.25 -2.30 -11.53
C ILE A 194 1.64 -2.14 -10.89
N ILE A 195 1.73 -2.03 -9.57
CA ILE A 195 3.01 -1.93 -8.85
C ILE A 195 3.81 -3.23 -9.01
N HIS A 196 3.18 -4.39 -8.84
CA HIS A 196 3.82 -5.68 -9.06
C HIS A 196 4.25 -5.87 -10.52
N ARG A 197 3.41 -5.46 -11.49
CA ARG A 197 3.76 -5.49 -12.93
C ARG A 197 4.93 -4.57 -13.29
N GLU A 198 4.97 -3.36 -12.73
CA GLU A 198 6.08 -2.41 -12.88
C GLU A 198 7.38 -3.05 -12.38
N MET A 199 7.36 -3.61 -11.16
CA MET A 199 8.51 -4.32 -10.62
C MET A 199 8.96 -5.46 -11.53
N LEU A 200 8.03 -6.27 -12.06
CA LEU A 200 8.35 -7.37 -12.98
C LEU A 200 8.98 -6.87 -14.29
N ALA A 201 8.48 -5.77 -14.86
CA ALA A 201 9.05 -5.14 -16.05
C ALA A 201 10.50 -4.69 -15.83
N SER A 202 10.79 -4.22 -14.62
CA SER A 202 12.09 -3.66 -14.24
C SER A 202 13.15 -4.71 -13.87
N ARG A 203 12.82 -6.02 -13.78
CA ARG A 203 13.77 -7.04 -13.27
C ARG A 203 14.91 -7.38 -14.22
N LYS A 204 14.68 -7.31 -15.54
CA LYS A 204 15.67 -7.77 -16.54
C LYS A 204 16.69 -6.68 -16.82
N MET A 205 17.96 -7.06 -16.81
CA MET A 205 19.08 -6.16 -17.06
C MET A 205 20.21 -6.87 -17.81
N SER A 206 21.13 -6.12 -18.42
CA SER A 206 22.26 -6.71 -19.13
C SER A 206 23.22 -7.45 -18.17
N PRO A 207 24.00 -8.43 -18.65
CA PRO A 207 24.97 -9.15 -17.82
C PRO A 207 25.97 -8.22 -17.11
N GLU A 208 26.39 -7.14 -17.77
CA GLU A 208 27.35 -6.17 -17.24
C GLU A 208 26.77 -5.40 -16.05
N PHE A 209 25.53 -4.92 -16.18
CA PHE A 209 24.86 -4.22 -15.07
C PHE A 209 24.48 -5.19 -13.94
N ASN A 210 24.11 -6.44 -14.27
CA ASN A 210 23.81 -7.46 -13.28
C ASN A 210 25.07 -7.84 -12.47
N SER A 211 26.25 -7.88 -13.11
CA SER A 211 27.52 -8.11 -12.41
C SER A 211 27.78 -7.04 -11.35
N VAL A 212 27.65 -5.76 -11.72
CA VAL A 212 27.85 -4.63 -10.78
C VAL A 212 26.89 -4.72 -9.61
N LEU A 213 25.62 -5.03 -9.87
CA LEU A 213 24.64 -5.24 -8.81
C LEU A 213 25.05 -6.37 -7.86
N ASN A 214 25.45 -7.52 -8.39
CA ASN A 214 25.89 -8.66 -7.58
C ASN A 214 27.12 -8.31 -6.73
N ASP A 215 28.04 -7.50 -7.26
CA ASP A 215 29.20 -7.04 -6.52
C ASP A 215 28.81 -6.10 -5.37
N VAL A 216 27.85 -5.19 -5.60
CA VAL A 216 27.27 -4.36 -4.53
C VAL A 216 26.63 -5.22 -3.43
N VAL A 217 25.89 -6.26 -3.81
CA VAL A 217 25.29 -7.20 -2.85
C VAL A 217 26.38 -7.90 -2.01
N LYS A 218 27.48 -8.33 -2.64
CA LYS A 218 28.63 -8.92 -1.91
C LYS A 218 29.26 -7.92 -0.95
N VAL A 219 29.41 -6.65 -1.34
CA VAL A 219 29.94 -5.58 -0.46
C VAL A 219 29.03 -5.39 0.76
N ILE A 220 27.72 -5.25 0.54
CA ILE A 220 26.74 -5.09 1.63
C ILE A 220 26.79 -6.30 2.57
N ASN A 221 26.78 -7.51 2.02
CA ASN A 221 26.82 -8.74 2.81
C ASN A 221 28.13 -8.88 3.59
N HIS A 222 29.28 -8.50 3.03
CA HIS A 222 30.56 -8.56 3.72
C HIS A 222 30.58 -7.70 5.00
N ILE A 223 29.92 -6.54 4.97
CA ILE A 223 29.85 -5.63 6.12
C ILE A 223 28.74 -6.03 7.09
N LYS A 224 27.56 -6.40 6.58
CA LYS A 224 26.38 -6.69 7.39
C LYS A 224 26.35 -8.10 7.98
N ALA A 225 27.05 -9.06 7.39
CA ALA A 225 27.12 -10.43 7.93
C ALA A 225 27.87 -10.49 9.27
N ASN A 226 28.71 -9.50 9.58
CA ASN A 226 29.47 -9.46 10.82
C ASN A 226 29.16 -8.17 11.60
N ALA A 227 28.60 -8.32 12.80
CA ALA A 227 28.26 -7.21 13.70
C ALA A 227 29.48 -6.36 14.11
N LEU A 228 30.69 -6.94 14.13
CA LEU A 228 31.92 -6.17 14.33
C LEU A 228 32.22 -5.30 13.10
N ASN A 229 32.14 -5.84 11.89
CA ASN A 229 32.36 -5.08 10.67
C ASN A 229 31.37 -3.93 10.53
N SER A 230 30.10 -4.15 10.88
CA SER A 230 29.09 -3.09 10.87
C SER A 230 29.43 -1.95 11.84
N ARG A 231 29.88 -2.27 13.08
CA ARG A 231 30.30 -1.25 14.06
C ARG A 231 31.56 -0.50 13.65
N LEU A 232 32.56 -1.21 13.13
CA LEU A 232 33.82 -0.59 12.67
C LEU A 232 33.57 0.31 11.45
N PHE A 233 32.69 -0.11 10.54
CA PHE A 233 32.32 0.70 9.38
C PHE A 233 31.54 1.94 9.80
N GLU A 234 30.65 1.83 10.79
CA GLU A 234 29.92 2.98 11.34
C GLU A 234 30.87 4.01 11.97
N GLN A 235 31.86 3.56 12.75
CA GLN A 235 32.90 4.45 13.29
C GLN A 235 33.69 5.16 12.18
N LEU A 236 34.10 4.42 11.13
CA LEU A 236 34.80 5.01 9.99
C LEU A 236 33.94 6.07 9.27
N CYS A 237 32.62 5.82 9.14
CA CYS A 237 31.69 6.78 8.54
C CYS A 237 31.55 8.05 9.38
N GLU A 238 31.61 7.94 10.72
CA GLU A 238 31.60 9.08 11.64
C GLU A 238 32.92 9.87 11.57
N GLU A 239 34.06 9.19 11.52
CA GLU A 239 35.38 9.83 11.37
C GLU A 239 35.52 10.59 10.05
N MET A 240 34.85 10.10 8.99
CA MET A 240 34.85 10.71 7.66
C MET A 240 33.71 11.74 7.46
N ASP A 241 32.97 12.10 8.52
CA ASP A 241 31.86 13.08 8.51
C ASP A 241 30.83 12.84 7.39
N THR A 242 30.47 11.57 7.18
CA THR A 242 29.51 11.21 6.14
C THR A 242 28.07 11.38 6.63
N GLU A 243 27.16 11.80 5.73
CA GLU A 243 25.72 11.95 6.06
C GLU A 243 25.06 10.64 6.52
N HIS A 244 25.64 9.49 6.16
CA HIS A 244 25.08 8.19 6.43
C HIS A 244 26.08 7.28 7.15
N ARG A 245 25.68 6.83 8.34
CA ARG A 245 26.56 6.05 9.22
C ARG A 245 26.49 4.55 9.01
N CYS A 246 25.52 4.07 8.22
CA CYS A 246 25.34 2.65 8.00
C CYS A 246 24.81 2.31 6.61
N LEU A 247 25.20 1.14 6.11
CA LEU A 247 24.58 0.54 4.92
C LEU A 247 23.16 0.04 5.21
N LEU A 248 22.34 -0.01 4.17
CA LEU A 248 21.04 -0.68 4.20
C LEU A 248 21.21 -2.16 3.85
N LEU A 249 20.34 -3.02 4.41
CA LEU A 249 20.28 -4.42 4.00
C LEU A 249 19.69 -4.51 2.60
N TYR A 250 20.37 -5.23 1.72
CA TYR A 250 19.84 -5.56 0.41
C TYR A 250 18.80 -6.67 0.56
N THR A 251 17.62 -6.49 -0.01
CA THR A 251 16.58 -7.53 -0.08
C THR A 251 16.06 -7.62 -1.50
N GLU A 252 16.13 -8.80 -2.12
CA GLU A 252 15.62 -9.03 -3.48
C GLU A 252 14.11 -8.80 -3.61
N ILE A 253 13.38 -8.96 -2.52
CA ILE A 253 11.90 -8.99 -2.48
C ILE A 253 11.30 -7.58 -2.52
N ARG A 254 12.01 -6.55 -2.03
CA ARG A 254 11.47 -5.18 -1.93
C ARG A 254 12.18 -4.24 -2.89
N TRP A 255 11.60 -4.02 -4.06
CA TRP A 255 12.18 -3.19 -5.13
C TRP A 255 12.66 -1.80 -4.65
N LEU A 256 11.86 -1.11 -3.84
CA LEU A 256 12.21 0.20 -3.27
C LEU A 256 13.47 0.19 -2.39
N SER A 257 13.78 -0.93 -1.72
CA SER A 257 14.99 -1.02 -0.89
C SER A 257 16.25 -1.22 -1.73
N ARG A 258 16.12 -1.78 -2.94
CA ARG A 258 17.25 -2.00 -3.87
C ARG A 258 17.85 -0.68 -4.35
N GLY A 259 17.03 0.25 -4.85
CA GLY A 259 17.52 1.56 -5.30
C GLY A 259 18.13 2.40 -4.17
N LYS A 260 17.51 2.36 -2.98
CA LYS A 260 18.06 3.04 -1.78
C LYS A 260 19.39 2.43 -1.33
N SER A 261 19.54 1.11 -1.41
CA SER A 261 20.79 0.42 -1.06
C SER A 261 21.91 0.76 -2.04
N LEU A 262 21.62 0.85 -3.34
CA LEU A 262 22.58 1.27 -4.36
C LEU A 262 23.05 2.70 -4.14
N SER A 263 22.11 3.64 -3.94
CA SER A 263 22.42 5.04 -3.67
C SER A 263 23.31 5.18 -2.42
N ARG A 264 22.97 4.44 -1.36
CA ARG A 264 23.77 4.42 -0.12
C ARG A 264 25.19 3.91 -0.32
N VAL A 265 25.37 2.87 -1.14
CA VAL A 265 26.71 2.33 -1.46
C VAL A 265 27.49 3.31 -2.31
N PHE A 266 26.83 4.02 -3.22
CA PHE A 266 27.44 5.04 -4.05
C PHE A 266 27.90 6.26 -3.24
N GLU A 267 27.07 6.74 -2.32
CA GLU A 267 27.40 7.84 -1.39
C GLU A 267 28.57 7.47 -0.48
N LEU A 268 28.57 6.25 0.06
CA LEU A 268 29.61 5.74 0.96
C LEU A 268 30.80 5.10 0.26
N ARG A 269 30.99 5.33 -1.05
CA ARG A 269 32.04 4.69 -1.85
C ARG A 269 33.46 4.90 -1.30
N GLU A 270 33.77 6.09 -0.78
CA GLU A 270 35.08 6.42 -0.22
C GLU A 270 35.35 5.69 1.12
N PRO A 271 34.46 5.78 2.13
CA PRO A 271 34.56 4.95 3.33
C PRO A 271 34.59 3.45 3.03
N LEU A 272 33.78 2.98 2.08
CA LEU A 272 33.73 1.58 1.67
C LEU A 272 35.06 1.11 1.09
N GLN A 273 35.66 1.89 0.19
CA GLN A 273 36.95 1.59 -0.39
C GLN A 273 38.03 1.48 0.69
N ARG A 274 38.08 2.45 1.61
CA ARG A 274 39.06 2.46 2.70
C ARG A 274 38.88 1.26 3.63
N PHE A 275 37.65 1.01 4.09
CA PHE A 275 37.32 -0.12 4.96
C PHE A 275 37.70 -1.46 4.33
N LEU A 276 37.33 -1.68 3.06
CA LEU A 276 37.62 -2.92 2.35
C LEU A 276 39.12 -3.09 2.09
N SER A 277 39.85 -2.00 1.86
CA SER A 277 41.31 -2.01 1.70
C SER A 277 42.02 -2.40 2.99
N GLU A 278 41.59 -1.85 4.14
CA GLU A 278 42.11 -2.23 5.46
C GLU A 278 41.85 -3.71 5.78
N LYS A 279 40.71 -4.24 5.32
CA LYS A 279 40.37 -5.67 5.43
C LYS A 279 41.03 -6.55 4.36
N LYS A 280 41.83 -5.99 3.45
CA LYS A 280 42.47 -6.67 2.31
C LYS A 280 41.46 -7.44 1.44
N SER A 281 40.23 -6.93 1.34
CA SER A 281 39.19 -7.54 0.52
C SER A 281 39.40 -7.18 -0.95
N PRO A 282 39.29 -8.14 -1.90
CA PRO A 282 39.41 -7.86 -3.33
C PRO A 282 38.30 -6.92 -3.82
N LEU A 283 37.20 -6.80 -3.07
CA LEU A 283 36.08 -5.92 -3.39
C LEU A 283 36.46 -4.42 -3.37
N ALA A 284 37.56 -4.06 -2.70
CA ALA A 284 38.05 -2.68 -2.67
C ALA A 284 38.44 -2.16 -4.08
N ALA A 285 38.90 -3.07 -4.96
CA ALA A 285 39.34 -2.73 -6.30
C ALA A 285 38.22 -2.14 -7.16
N HIS A 286 36.97 -2.55 -6.95
CA HIS A 286 35.81 -2.04 -7.68
C HIS A 286 35.62 -0.53 -7.52
N PHE A 287 35.89 0.01 -6.33
CA PHE A 287 35.76 1.45 -6.05
C PHE A 287 36.92 2.27 -6.64
N SER A 288 37.97 1.63 -7.15
CA SER A 288 39.05 2.29 -7.91
C SER A 288 38.82 2.24 -9.43
N ASP A 289 37.90 1.39 -9.89
CA ASP A 289 37.57 1.22 -11.30
C ASP A 289 36.53 2.27 -11.74
N LYS A 290 36.97 3.23 -12.56
CA LYS A 290 36.11 4.30 -13.10
C LYS A 290 34.95 3.77 -13.94
N VAL A 291 35.15 2.67 -14.68
CA VAL A 291 34.11 2.06 -15.52
C VAL A 291 33.06 1.40 -14.63
N TRP A 292 33.50 0.70 -13.58
CA TRP A 292 32.59 0.12 -12.59
C TRP A 292 31.78 1.20 -11.85
N LEU A 293 32.43 2.29 -11.44
CA LEU A 293 31.76 3.42 -10.79
C LEU A 293 30.73 4.09 -11.70
N ALA A 294 31.03 4.28 -12.99
CA ALA A 294 30.06 4.83 -13.95
C ALA A 294 28.83 3.90 -14.11
N LYS A 295 29.05 2.58 -14.18
CA LYS A 295 27.94 1.61 -14.21
C LYS A 295 27.11 1.63 -12.92
N LEU A 296 27.75 1.75 -11.76
CA LEU A 296 27.06 1.88 -10.47
C LEU A 296 26.24 3.17 -10.42
N ALA A 297 26.78 4.29 -10.90
CA ALA A 297 26.11 5.58 -10.92
C ALA A 297 24.85 5.56 -11.78
N TYR A 298 24.95 5.01 -12.99
CA TYR A 298 23.80 4.76 -13.84
C TYR A 298 22.74 3.90 -13.15
N LEU A 299 23.16 2.83 -12.48
CA LEU A 299 22.25 1.98 -11.69
C LEU A 299 21.56 2.76 -10.57
N CYS A 300 22.26 3.67 -9.88
CA CYS A 300 21.63 4.52 -8.88
C CYS A 300 20.55 5.40 -9.50
N ASP A 301 20.85 6.07 -10.61
CA ASP A 301 19.91 6.97 -11.27
C ASP A 301 18.68 6.23 -11.83
N ILE A 302 18.86 5.13 -12.58
CA ILE A 302 17.72 4.39 -13.16
C ILE A 302 16.84 3.75 -12.09
N PHE A 303 17.42 3.23 -11.01
CA PHE A 303 16.64 2.70 -9.89
C PHE A 303 15.93 3.82 -9.11
N SER A 304 16.52 5.01 -9.02
CA SER A 304 15.83 6.18 -8.44
C SER A 304 14.60 6.55 -9.26
N LEU A 305 14.74 6.64 -10.59
CA LEU A 305 13.63 6.94 -11.51
C LEU A 305 12.51 5.88 -11.44
N LEU A 306 12.88 4.60 -11.31
CA LEU A 306 11.91 3.52 -11.11
C LEU A 306 11.23 3.59 -9.74
N ASN A 307 11.97 3.97 -8.69
CA ASN A 307 11.38 4.20 -7.36
C ASN A 307 10.41 5.39 -7.36
N GLU A 308 10.72 6.47 -8.08
CA GLU A 308 9.81 7.61 -8.26
C GLU A 308 8.51 7.19 -8.95
N LEU A 309 8.61 6.40 -10.02
CA LEU A 309 7.43 5.81 -10.67
C LEU A 309 6.64 4.97 -9.66
N ASN A 310 7.30 4.03 -8.97
CA ASN A 310 6.66 3.14 -8.01
C ASN A 310 5.92 3.90 -6.90
N LEU A 311 6.57 4.91 -6.29
CA LEU A 311 5.95 5.79 -5.29
C LEU A 311 4.77 6.57 -5.87
N SER A 312 4.87 7.01 -7.13
CA SER A 312 3.76 7.69 -7.78
C SER A 312 2.57 6.76 -8.06
N LEU A 313 2.79 5.45 -8.18
CA LEU A 313 1.72 4.46 -8.37
C LEU A 313 1.01 4.10 -7.04
N GLN A 314 1.65 4.38 -5.91
CA GLN A 314 1.08 4.17 -4.58
C GLN A 314 0.08 5.27 -4.21
N GLY A 315 -0.96 4.89 -3.47
CA GLY A 315 -1.94 5.84 -2.97
C GLY A 315 -3.32 5.23 -2.77
N LYS A 316 -4.15 5.94 -1.99
CA LYS A 316 -5.58 5.64 -1.81
C LYS A 316 -6.39 6.30 -2.92
N MET A 317 -7.58 5.78 -3.21
CA MET A 317 -8.52 6.38 -4.18
C MET A 317 -7.93 6.63 -5.57
N THR A 318 -6.96 5.80 -5.98
CA THR A 318 -6.40 5.83 -7.33
C THR A 318 -7.27 5.01 -8.28
N THR A 319 -7.35 5.47 -9.52
CA THR A 319 -8.08 4.80 -10.62
C THR A 319 -7.09 4.19 -11.60
N VAL A 320 -7.54 3.17 -12.32
CA VAL A 320 -6.71 2.51 -13.34
C VAL A 320 -6.23 3.48 -14.43
N PHE A 321 -7.05 4.46 -14.81
CA PHE A 321 -6.69 5.48 -15.81
C PHE A 321 -5.52 6.37 -15.37
N LYS A 322 -5.56 6.89 -14.13
CA LYS A 322 -4.49 7.74 -13.60
C LYS A 322 -3.17 6.99 -13.54
N LEU A 323 -3.20 5.70 -13.22
CA LEU A 323 -1.97 4.89 -13.17
C LEU A 323 -1.48 4.53 -14.57
N ALA A 324 -2.39 4.26 -15.53
CA ALA A 324 -2.04 4.07 -16.92
C ALA A 324 -1.37 5.32 -17.53
N ASP A 325 -1.83 6.52 -17.20
CA ASP A 325 -1.17 7.78 -17.62
C ASP A 325 0.27 7.87 -17.11
N LYS A 326 0.51 7.51 -15.84
CA LYS A 326 1.86 7.53 -15.24
C LYS A 326 2.79 6.53 -15.91
N VAL A 327 2.31 5.31 -16.17
CA VAL A 327 3.08 4.29 -16.90
C VAL A 327 3.36 4.75 -18.32
N ALA A 328 2.38 5.26 -19.05
CA ALA A 328 2.56 5.77 -20.41
C ALA A 328 3.59 6.92 -20.46
N ALA A 329 3.54 7.86 -19.51
CA ALA A 329 4.53 8.92 -19.40
C ALA A 329 5.94 8.36 -19.14
N PHE A 330 6.07 7.32 -18.32
CA PHE A 330 7.36 6.68 -18.08
C PHE A 330 7.90 5.97 -19.33
N LYS A 331 7.05 5.25 -20.09
CA LYS A 331 7.43 4.64 -21.38
C LYS A 331 7.95 5.70 -22.36
N ALA A 332 7.26 6.83 -22.47
CA ALA A 332 7.69 7.96 -23.30
C ALA A 332 9.03 8.57 -22.82
N LYS A 333 9.28 8.62 -21.51
CA LYS A 333 10.57 9.05 -20.94
C LYS A 333 11.69 8.08 -21.32
N LEU A 334 11.50 6.77 -21.23
CA LEU A 334 12.50 5.77 -21.62
C LEU A 334 12.91 5.93 -23.09
N GLU A 335 11.93 6.13 -23.98
CA GLU A 335 12.18 6.35 -25.40
C GLU A 335 12.95 7.66 -25.64
N LEU A 336 12.56 8.74 -24.96
CA LEU A 336 13.28 10.02 -25.00
C LEU A 336 14.72 9.89 -24.52
N TRP A 337 14.95 9.19 -23.40
CA TRP A 337 16.29 8.99 -22.85
C TRP A 337 17.15 8.14 -23.77
N GLY A 338 16.61 7.08 -24.38
CA GLY A 338 17.31 6.31 -25.41
C GLY A 338 17.78 7.19 -26.57
N ARG A 339 16.91 8.07 -27.10
CA ARG A 339 17.30 9.03 -28.15
C ARG A 339 18.40 10.00 -27.71
N ARG A 340 18.38 10.43 -26.43
CA ARG A 340 19.40 11.34 -25.88
C ARG A 340 20.75 10.65 -25.70
N VAL A 341 20.76 9.42 -25.18
CA VAL A 341 21.96 8.60 -25.00
C VAL A 341 22.65 8.36 -26.35
N ASN A 342 21.90 8.11 -27.43
CA ASN A 342 22.45 7.98 -28.78
C ASN A 342 23.11 9.27 -29.31
N ARG A 343 22.75 10.43 -28.76
CA ARG A 343 23.38 11.73 -29.06
C ARG A 343 24.50 12.08 -28.09
N GLY A 344 24.87 11.17 -27.17
CA GLY A 344 25.88 11.40 -26.13
C GLY A 344 25.39 12.24 -24.94
N ILE A 345 24.09 12.53 -24.86
CA ILE A 345 23.52 13.36 -23.79
C ILE A 345 23.05 12.44 -22.65
N LEU A 346 23.63 12.62 -21.45
CA LEU A 346 23.37 11.78 -20.26
C LEU A 346 22.83 12.57 -19.05
N ASP A 347 22.47 13.84 -19.22
CA ASP A 347 22.11 14.77 -18.14
C ASP A 347 20.89 14.34 -17.29
N MET A 348 20.08 13.41 -17.81
CA MET A 348 18.95 12.82 -17.06
C MET A 348 19.42 11.91 -15.92
N PHE A 349 20.65 11.40 -16.00
CA PHE A 349 21.29 10.56 -15.00
C PHE A 349 22.27 11.42 -14.21
N GLN A 350 21.79 12.10 -13.17
CA GLN A 350 22.55 13.13 -12.45
C GLN A 350 23.80 12.57 -11.77
N THR A 351 23.70 11.39 -11.15
CA THR A 351 24.84 10.73 -10.49
C THR A 351 25.90 10.35 -11.51
N LEU A 352 25.48 9.81 -12.65
CA LEU A 352 26.36 9.45 -13.75
C LEU A 352 27.03 10.68 -14.36
N ALA A 353 26.28 11.75 -14.62
CA ALA A 353 26.81 13.00 -15.14
C ALA A 353 27.88 13.60 -14.20
N GLY A 354 27.67 13.51 -12.89
CA GLY A 354 28.64 13.94 -11.88
C GLY A 354 29.97 13.18 -11.93
N ILE A 355 29.98 11.90 -12.30
CA ILE A 355 31.21 11.10 -12.45
C ILE A 355 31.92 11.36 -13.78
N LEU A 356 31.15 11.52 -14.85
CA LEU A 356 31.70 11.75 -16.18
C LEU A 356 32.30 13.15 -16.31
N GLY A 357 31.77 14.14 -15.56
CA GLY A 357 32.26 15.52 -15.60
C GLY A 357 32.13 16.10 -17.02
N GLU A 358 33.19 16.73 -17.52
CA GLU A 358 33.29 17.21 -18.92
C GLU A 358 33.77 16.14 -19.91
N THR A 359 34.03 14.92 -19.44
CA THR A 359 34.58 13.84 -20.28
C THR A 359 33.46 13.16 -21.06
N GLU A 360 33.57 13.10 -22.38
CA GLU A 360 32.59 12.34 -23.18
C GLU A 360 32.62 10.85 -22.78
N PRO A 361 31.45 10.23 -22.52
CA PRO A 361 31.38 8.82 -22.22
C PRO A 361 31.89 7.99 -23.41
N GLU A 362 32.60 6.89 -23.14
CA GLU A 362 32.99 5.96 -24.19
C GLU A 362 31.74 5.50 -24.97
N ARG A 363 31.86 5.41 -26.30
CA ARG A 363 30.75 4.96 -27.16
C ARG A 363 30.20 3.58 -26.74
N SER A 364 31.07 2.71 -26.24
CA SER A 364 30.73 1.39 -25.69
C SER A 364 29.78 1.49 -24.49
N PHE A 365 30.00 2.44 -23.59
CA PHE A 365 29.18 2.64 -22.40
C PHE A 365 27.83 3.29 -22.75
N SER A 366 27.82 4.26 -23.66
CA SER A 366 26.58 4.86 -24.15
C SER A 366 25.70 3.82 -24.84
N GLN A 367 26.28 2.92 -25.63
CA GLN A 367 25.56 1.80 -26.23
C GLN A 367 24.97 0.87 -25.16
N LEU A 368 25.75 0.52 -24.14
CA LEU A 368 25.29 -0.32 -23.02
C LEU A 368 24.09 0.30 -22.29
N VAL A 369 24.12 1.61 -22.03
CA VAL A 369 23.01 2.34 -21.41
C VAL A 369 21.79 2.33 -22.33
N HIS A 370 21.97 2.62 -23.61
CA HIS A 370 20.91 2.61 -24.61
C HIS A 370 20.22 1.24 -24.68
N ASP A 371 21.00 0.15 -24.80
CA ASP A 371 20.50 -1.21 -24.90
C ASP A 371 19.69 -1.59 -23.65
N HIS A 372 20.12 -1.16 -22.47
CA HIS A 372 19.36 -1.36 -21.25
C HIS A 372 18.03 -0.60 -21.25
N LEU A 373 18.00 0.66 -21.71
CA LEU A 373 16.76 1.44 -21.80
C LEU A 373 15.79 0.84 -22.84
N SER A 374 16.29 0.38 -23.99
CA SER A 374 15.48 -0.30 -25.00
C SER A 374 14.91 -1.61 -24.45
N LEU A 375 15.73 -2.40 -23.74
CA LEU A 375 15.26 -3.63 -23.08
C LEU A 375 14.18 -3.31 -22.04
N LEU A 376 14.37 -2.28 -21.22
CA LEU A 376 13.41 -1.86 -20.22
C LEU A 376 12.09 -1.45 -20.87
N LEU A 377 12.14 -0.64 -21.93
CA LEU A 377 10.96 -0.24 -22.70
C LEU A 377 10.22 -1.46 -23.29
N GLU A 378 10.95 -2.42 -23.87
CA GLU A 378 10.38 -3.68 -24.38
C GLU A 378 9.65 -4.45 -23.28
N LYS A 379 10.22 -4.53 -22.06
CA LYS A 379 9.54 -5.18 -20.93
C LYS A 379 8.35 -4.39 -20.44
N PHE A 380 8.42 -3.06 -20.39
CA PHE A 380 7.25 -2.25 -20.09
C PHE A 380 6.13 -2.44 -21.11
N GLU A 381 6.42 -2.54 -22.41
CA GLU A 381 5.41 -2.87 -23.42
C GLU A 381 4.87 -4.30 -23.28
N HIS A 382 5.71 -5.27 -22.91
CA HIS A 382 5.26 -6.63 -22.64
C HIS A 382 4.29 -6.69 -21.45
N TYR A 383 4.64 -6.03 -20.35
CA TYR A 383 3.83 -6.02 -19.14
C TYR A 383 2.68 -5.02 -19.19
N PHE A 384 2.74 -3.97 -20.01
CA PHE A 384 1.70 -2.94 -20.20
C PHE A 384 1.46 -2.70 -21.70
N PRO A 385 0.90 -3.71 -22.40
CA PRO A 385 0.73 -3.63 -23.84
C PRO A 385 -0.34 -2.59 -24.18
N THR A 386 -0.04 -1.76 -25.17
CA THR A 386 -0.95 -0.72 -25.67
C THR A 386 -2.30 -1.29 -26.15
N THR A 387 -2.33 -2.55 -26.60
CA THR A 387 -3.57 -3.26 -26.99
C THR A 387 -4.49 -3.61 -25.82
N LYS A 388 -3.98 -3.59 -24.59
CA LYS A 388 -4.77 -3.80 -23.36
C LYS A 388 -4.73 -2.57 -22.47
N ASP A 389 -4.59 -1.39 -23.08
CA ASP A 389 -4.65 -0.14 -22.34
C ASP A 389 -6.07 0.01 -21.78
N PRO A 390 -6.23 0.18 -20.46
CA PRO A 390 -7.54 0.29 -19.83
C PRO A 390 -8.31 1.52 -20.32
N ARG A 391 -7.64 2.52 -20.91
CA ARG A 391 -8.24 3.78 -21.36
C ARG A 391 -8.91 3.66 -22.73
N THR A 392 -8.49 2.72 -23.57
CA THR A 392 -8.97 2.59 -24.95
C THR A 392 -10.47 2.27 -24.98
N GLY A 393 -11.26 3.07 -25.70
CA GLY A 393 -12.71 2.95 -25.78
C GLY A 393 -13.45 3.45 -24.52
N LYS A 394 -12.72 4.05 -23.58
CA LYS A 394 -13.20 4.54 -22.28
C LYS A 394 -12.80 6.01 -22.04
N GLU A 395 -12.42 6.72 -23.09
CA GLU A 395 -12.00 8.13 -23.05
C GLU A 395 -13.12 9.04 -22.56
N TRP A 396 -14.37 8.72 -22.90
CA TRP A 396 -15.58 9.41 -22.43
C TRP A 396 -15.77 9.29 -20.91
N ILE A 397 -15.27 8.24 -20.25
CA ILE A 397 -15.33 8.12 -18.79
C ILE A 397 -14.46 9.20 -18.14
N ARG A 398 -13.35 9.58 -18.79
CA ARG A 398 -12.41 10.58 -18.26
C ARG A 398 -12.86 12.01 -18.56
N ASP A 399 -13.44 12.21 -19.73
CA ASP A 399 -14.01 13.49 -20.14
C ASP A 399 -15.25 13.24 -21.03
N PRO A 400 -16.45 13.26 -20.44
CA PRO A 400 -17.69 13.00 -21.16
C PRO A 400 -18.14 14.19 -22.03
N PHE A 401 -17.49 15.35 -21.93
CA PHE A 401 -17.87 16.57 -22.66
C PHE A 401 -17.12 16.74 -23.98
N VAL A 402 -15.96 16.08 -24.13
CA VAL A 402 -15.10 16.20 -25.30
C VAL A 402 -15.08 14.92 -26.14
N ASN A 403 -15.04 13.75 -25.49
CA ASN A 403 -14.80 12.49 -26.17
C ASN A 403 -16.11 11.80 -26.52
N LYS A 404 -16.24 11.39 -27.79
CA LYS A 404 -17.32 10.52 -28.25
C LYS A 404 -16.82 9.08 -28.31
N PRO A 405 -17.65 8.09 -27.97
CA PRO A 405 -17.30 6.68 -28.11
C PRO A 405 -17.11 6.34 -29.59
N ASP A 406 -16.31 5.31 -29.88
CA ASP A 406 -16.24 4.74 -31.21
C ASP A 406 -17.59 4.12 -31.58
N GLU A 407 -18.00 4.28 -32.86
CA GLU A 407 -19.24 3.70 -33.40
C GLU A 407 -19.32 2.20 -33.03
N CYS A 408 -20.40 1.80 -32.34
CA CYS A 408 -20.71 0.42 -31.94
C CYS A 408 -20.02 -0.12 -30.66
N SER A 409 -19.39 0.74 -29.85
CA SER A 409 -18.79 0.31 -28.56
C SER A 409 -19.78 0.29 -27.37
N MET A 410 -20.96 0.89 -27.53
CA MET A 410 -21.93 1.11 -26.46
C MET A 410 -23.36 0.83 -26.93
N SER A 411 -24.29 0.70 -26.00
CA SER A 411 -25.72 0.62 -26.34
C SER A 411 -26.25 2.00 -26.74
N VAL A 412 -27.31 2.02 -27.58
CA VAL A 412 -27.96 3.27 -28.03
C VAL A 412 -28.41 4.13 -26.83
N GLN A 413 -28.88 3.49 -25.75
CA GLN A 413 -29.30 4.19 -24.54
C GLN A 413 -28.11 4.88 -23.83
N GLU A 414 -26.95 4.23 -23.77
CA GLU A 414 -25.76 4.85 -23.19
C GLU A 414 -25.23 5.99 -24.08
N GLU A 415 -25.31 5.85 -25.41
CA GLU A 415 -24.95 6.91 -26.35
C GLU A 415 -25.85 8.14 -26.21
N ASP A 416 -27.17 7.94 -26.11
CA ASP A 416 -28.15 9.02 -25.89
C ASP A 416 -27.86 9.76 -24.56
N GLN A 417 -27.66 9.01 -23.47
CA GLN A 417 -27.35 9.61 -22.16
C GLN A 417 -26.03 10.39 -22.20
N LEU A 418 -25.01 9.87 -22.88
CA LEU A 418 -23.73 10.56 -23.01
C LEU A 418 -23.87 11.85 -23.83
N LEU A 419 -24.69 11.87 -24.89
CA LEU A 419 -24.98 13.08 -25.66
C LEU A 419 -25.69 14.13 -24.83
N GLU A 420 -26.63 13.74 -23.96
CA GLU A 420 -27.28 14.66 -23.04
C GLU A 420 -26.28 15.24 -22.03
N ILE A 421 -25.46 14.40 -21.40
CA ILE A 421 -24.41 14.83 -20.45
C ILE A 421 -23.45 15.81 -21.12
N ALA A 422 -23.00 15.50 -22.34
CA ALA A 422 -22.05 16.36 -23.07
C ALA A 422 -22.59 17.77 -23.35
N ASN A 423 -23.92 17.93 -23.39
CA ASN A 423 -24.58 19.21 -23.63
C ASN A 423 -25.13 19.87 -22.36
N ASP A 424 -24.91 19.28 -21.18
CA ASP A 424 -25.35 19.82 -19.90
C ASP A 424 -24.27 20.72 -19.25
N GLY A 425 -24.52 22.03 -19.24
CA GLY A 425 -23.62 23.01 -18.62
C GLY A 425 -23.55 22.94 -17.10
N GLY A 426 -24.60 22.45 -16.43
CA GLY A 426 -24.63 22.22 -15.00
C GLY A 426 -23.71 21.06 -14.61
N LEU A 427 -23.84 19.92 -15.30
CA LEU A 427 -22.96 18.76 -15.11
C LEU A 427 -21.50 19.10 -15.42
N LYS A 428 -21.23 19.95 -16.42
CA LYS A 428 -19.87 20.44 -16.69
C LYS A 428 -19.26 21.19 -15.50
N THR A 429 -20.05 22.05 -14.86
CA THR A 429 -19.61 22.76 -13.66
C THR A 429 -19.35 21.81 -12.49
N VAL A 430 -20.19 20.77 -12.34
CA VAL A 430 -19.98 19.72 -11.32
C VAL A 430 -18.70 18.93 -11.61
N PHE A 431 -18.45 18.58 -12.87
CA PHE A 431 -17.25 17.86 -13.29
C PHE A 431 -15.97 18.63 -12.97
N GLU A 432 -15.94 19.94 -13.21
CA GLU A 432 -14.78 20.80 -12.94
C GLU A 432 -14.50 20.98 -11.42
N THR A 433 -15.51 20.78 -10.58
CA THR A 433 -15.43 21.03 -9.12
C THR A 433 -15.33 19.76 -8.28
N THR A 434 -15.48 18.57 -8.87
CA THR A 434 -15.51 17.29 -8.15
C THR A 434 -14.46 16.31 -8.67
N THR A 435 -14.27 15.19 -7.96
CA THR A 435 -13.43 14.11 -8.47
C THR A 435 -14.19 13.27 -9.49
N LEU A 436 -13.47 12.58 -10.37
CA LEU A 436 -14.08 11.74 -11.42
C LEU A 436 -15.09 10.72 -10.86
N LEU A 437 -14.77 10.07 -9.75
CA LEU A 437 -15.65 9.10 -9.10
C LEU A 437 -16.91 9.76 -8.56
N VAL A 438 -16.77 10.89 -7.84
CA VAL A 438 -17.91 11.64 -7.28
C VAL A 438 -18.81 12.18 -8.39
N PHE A 439 -18.24 12.66 -9.49
CA PHE A 439 -19.00 13.08 -10.67
C PHE A 439 -19.90 11.96 -11.18
N TRP A 440 -19.35 10.78 -11.47
CA TRP A 440 -20.14 9.65 -11.98
C TRP A 440 -21.16 9.11 -10.97
N ILE A 441 -20.89 9.21 -9.66
CA ILE A 441 -21.88 8.88 -8.62
C ILE A 441 -23.07 9.84 -8.65
N LYS A 442 -22.84 11.14 -8.87
CA LYS A 442 -23.92 12.12 -8.98
C LYS A 442 -24.74 11.94 -10.26
N VAL A 443 -24.05 11.70 -11.38
CA VAL A 443 -24.68 11.44 -12.68
C VAL A 443 -25.58 10.20 -12.64
N MET A 444 -25.27 9.21 -11.81
CA MET A 444 -26.07 7.99 -11.66
C MET A 444 -27.54 8.21 -11.32
N ALA A 445 -27.88 9.30 -10.62
CA ALA A 445 -29.27 9.59 -10.26
C ALA A 445 -30.14 9.93 -11.49
N GLU A 446 -29.56 10.59 -12.49
CA GLU A 446 -30.25 11.06 -13.70
C GLU A 446 -29.98 10.15 -14.90
N TYR A 447 -28.75 9.61 -15.00
CA TYR A 447 -28.23 8.83 -16.12
C TYR A 447 -27.64 7.49 -15.63
N PRO A 448 -28.48 6.54 -15.19
CA PRO A 448 -28.02 5.36 -14.47
C PRO A 448 -27.23 4.36 -15.33
N GLU A 449 -27.56 4.21 -16.61
CA GLU A 449 -26.93 3.21 -17.49
C GLU A 449 -25.46 3.57 -17.77
N ILE A 450 -25.23 4.78 -18.30
CA ILE A 450 -23.88 5.28 -18.60
C ILE A 450 -23.02 5.38 -17.34
N ALA A 451 -23.61 5.85 -16.22
CA ALA A 451 -22.90 5.97 -14.96
C ALA A 451 -22.54 4.61 -14.36
N THR A 452 -23.38 3.58 -14.55
CA THR A 452 -23.07 2.21 -14.14
C THR A 452 -21.84 1.69 -14.86
N THR A 453 -21.79 1.84 -16.18
CA THR A 453 -20.64 1.41 -17.00
C THR A 453 -19.36 2.16 -16.61
N ALA A 454 -19.47 3.47 -16.34
CA ALA A 454 -18.37 4.29 -15.85
C ALA A 454 -17.85 3.83 -14.47
N LEU A 455 -18.75 3.66 -13.49
CA LEU A 455 -18.38 3.29 -12.13
C LEU A 455 -17.87 1.86 -12.04
N LYS A 456 -18.43 0.90 -12.78
CA LYS A 456 -17.89 -0.46 -12.85
C LYS A 456 -16.44 -0.49 -13.38
N SER A 457 -16.07 0.46 -14.24
CA SER A 457 -14.69 0.60 -14.73
C SER A 457 -13.75 1.33 -13.76
N LEU A 458 -14.28 2.24 -12.93
CA LEU A 458 -13.49 3.07 -12.00
C LEU A 458 -13.32 2.44 -10.61
N LEU A 459 -14.30 1.64 -10.16
CA LEU A 459 -14.33 1.04 -8.84
C LEU A 459 -13.21 0.00 -8.61
N PRO A 460 -12.84 -0.87 -9.57
CA PRO A 460 -11.77 -1.85 -9.37
C PRO A 460 -10.45 -1.24 -8.88
N PHE A 461 -9.79 -1.95 -7.96
CA PHE A 461 -8.49 -1.53 -7.48
C PHE A 461 -7.42 -1.72 -8.56
N PRO A 462 -6.57 -0.71 -8.82
CA PRO A 462 -5.47 -0.86 -9.77
C PRO A 462 -4.18 -1.42 -9.12
N THR A 463 -4.11 -1.45 -7.79
CA THR A 463 -2.90 -1.85 -7.03
C THR A 463 -3.24 -2.60 -5.75
N SER A 464 -2.27 -3.37 -5.23
CA SER A 464 -2.28 -4.03 -3.92
C SER A 464 -1.77 -3.13 -2.77
N TYR A 465 -1.66 -1.82 -2.97
CA TYR A 465 -1.01 -0.90 -2.03
C TYR A 465 -1.61 -0.95 -0.61
N LEU A 466 -2.94 -1.02 -0.47
CA LEU A 466 -3.56 -1.09 0.85
C LEU A 466 -3.18 -2.37 1.63
N CYS A 467 -2.96 -3.48 0.93
CA CYS A 467 -2.55 -4.73 1.54
C CYS A 467 -1.09 -4.62 2.00
N GLU A 468 -0.20 -4.07 1.18
CA GLU A 468 1.19 -3.78 1.55
C GLU A 468 1.29 -2.85 2.78
N ALA A 469 0.46 -1.81 2.82
CA ALA A 469 0.32 -0.94 3.99
C ALA A 469 -0.25 -1.68 5.22
N GLY A 470 -1.21 -2.58 4.98
CA GLY A 470 -1.77 -3.48 5.99
C GLY A 470 -0.74 -4.44 6.58
N PHE A 471 0.10 -5.07 5.76
CA PHE A 471 1.18 -5.94 6.20
C PHE A 471 2.25 -5.18 7.00
N SER A 472 2.51 -3.93 6.64
CA SER A 472 3.37 -3.05 7.45
C SER A 472 2.77 -2.82 8.85
N ALA A 473 1.44 -2.70 8.96
CA ALA A 473 0.75 -2.63 10.24
C ALA A 473 0.76 -3.97 11.01
N VAL A 474 0.68 -5.11 10.31
CA VAL A 474 0.86 -6.45 10.89
C VAL A 474 2.24 -6.56 11.54
N THR A 475 3.30 -6.20 10.81
CA THR A 475 4.69 -6.24 11.32
C THR A 475 4.88 -5.31 12.53
N ALA A 476 4.27 -4.12 12.51
CA ALA A 476 4.33 -3.20 13.65
C ALA A 476 3.59 -3.71 14.90
N THR A 477 2.54 -4.52 14.71
CA THR A 477 1.70 -5.04 15.80
C THR A 477 2.26 -6.34 16.39
N LYS A 478 2.73 -7.26 15.53
CA LYS A 478 3.43 -8.49 15.91
C LYS A 478 4.92 -8.23 16.09
N ILE A 479 5.31 -7.73 17.26
CA ILE A 479 6.71 -7.72 17.71
C ILE A 479 6.98 -9.04 18.44
N LYS A 480 8.24 -9.51 18.54
CA LYS A 480 8.66 -10.79 19.18
C LYS A 480 7.95 -11.19 20.49
N GLN A 481 7.43 -10.22 21.25
CA GLN A 481 6.68 -10.43 22.51
C GLN A 481 5.16 -10.71 22.31
N ARG A 482 4.63 -10.67 21.07
CA ARG A 482 3.19 -10.64 20.72
C ARG A 482 2.78 -11.63 19.63
N ASN A 483 3.66 -12.56 19.28
CA ASN A 483 3.55 -13.48 18.14
C ASN A 483 2.29 -14.37 18.15
N LYS A 484 1.74 -14.65 19.34
CA LYS A 484 0.55 -15.52 19.50
C LYS A 484 -0.81 -14.79 19.52
N LEU A 485 -0.83 -13.46 19.44
CA LEU A 485 -2.09 -12.70 19.50
C LEU A 485 -2.85 -12.81 18.16
N ASP A 486 -4.17 -13.02 18.22
CA ASP A 486 -5.02 -12.75 17.06
C ASP A 486 -5.08 -11.23 16.85
N ILE A 487 -4.47 -10.79 15.75
CA ILE A 487 -4.34 -9.37 15.44
C ILE A 487 -5.49 -8.87 14.55
N SER A 488 -6.37 -9.74 14.06
CA SER A 488 -7.42 -9.37 13.08
C SER A 488 -8.28 -8.21 13.58
N LYS A 489 -8.78 -8.30 14.82
CA LYS A 489 -9.58 -7.26 15.47
C LYS A 489 -8.79 -5.98 15.71
N THR A 490 -7.54 -6.10 16.18
CA THR A 490 -6.66 -4.93 16.40
C THR A 490 -6.33 -4.20 15.11
N LEU A 491 -6.05 -4.95 14.04
CA LEU A 491 -5.79 -4.40 12.71
C LEU A 491 -6.98 -3.59 12.23
N ARG A 492 -8.20 -4.13 12.35
CA ARG A 492 -9.42 -3.42 11.98
C ARG A 492 -9.58 -2.08 12.70
N VAL A 493 -9.43 -2.05 14.03
CA VAL A 493 -9.49 -0.78 14.79
C VAL A 493 -8.38 0.19 14.37
N SER A 494 -7.19 -0.32 14.04
CA SER A 494 -6.04 0.50 13.69
C SER A 494 -6.07 1.07 12.28
N LEU A 495 -6.65 0.33 11.32
CA LEU A 495 -6.61 0.63 9.89
C LEU A 495 -7.91 1.28 9.40
N SER A 496 -9.05 0.96 10.04
CA SER A 496 -10.34 1.47 9.60
C SER A 496 -10.50 2.97 9.88
N PRO A 497 -11.00 3.74 8.90
CA PRO A 497 -11.40 5.13 9.12
C PRO A 497 -12.75 5.25 9.83
N ILE A 498 -13.54 4.18 9.96
CA ILE A 498 -14.87 4.21 10.56
C ILE A 498 -14.77 4.59 12.04
N THR A 499 -15.60 5.53 12.46
CA THR A 499 -15.71 5.91 13.87
C THR A 499 -16.68 4.96 14.57
N PRO A 500 -16.27 4.30 15.68
CA PRO A 500 -17.15 3.43 16.44
C PRO A 500 -18.36 4.18 17.01
N ARG A 501 -19.51 3.50 17.09
CA ARG A 501 -20.74 4.02 17.71
C ARG A 501 -20.60 4.00 19.23
N TRP A 502 -19.83 4.94 19.78
CA TRP A 502 -19.50 4.98 21.22
C TRP A 502 -20.71 4.90 22.15
N ASN A 503 -21.79 5.60 21.81
CA ASN A 503 -23.00 5.61 22.63
C ASN A 503 -23.64 4.21 22.69
N ARG A 504 -23.63 3.47 21.58
CA ARG A 504 -24.16 2.10 21.50
C ARG A 504 -23.30 1.14 22.34
N LEU A 505 -21.98 1.17 22.17
CA LEU A 505 -21.05 0.33 22.92
C LEU A 505 -21.17 0.51 24.44
N VAL A 506 -21.35 1.77 24.87
CA VAL A 506 -21.53 2.10 26.29
C VAL A 506 -22.90 1.64 26.81
N ALA A 507 -23.97 1.82 26.02
CA ALA A 507 -25.32 1.41 26.40
C ALA A 507 -25.50 -0.12 26.51
N GLU A 508 -24.92 -0.89 25.58
CA GLU A 508 -25.00 -2.37 25.58
C GLU A 508 -24.39 -2.99 26.85
N LYS A 509 -23.40 -2.33 27.46
CA LYS A 509 -22.81 -2.77 28.75
C LYS A 509 -23.62 -2.38 29.97
N GLN A 510 -24.44 -1.33 29.90
CA GLN A 510 -25.36 -1.00 30.98
C GLN A 510 -26.56 -1.94 31.00
N ALA A 511 -26.97 -2.46 29.84
CA ALA A 511 -28.09 -3.41 29.72
C ALA A 511 -27.77 -4.81 30.28
N GLN A 512 -26.50 -5.23 30.33
CA GLN A 512 -26.06 -6.49 30.95
C GLN A 512 -25.87 -6.37 32.48
N GLY A 513 -26.80 -5.70 33.16
CA GLY A 513 -26.84 -5.63 34.62
C GLY A 513 -26.96 -7.04 35.21
N SER A 514 -25.92 -7.44 35.94
CA SER A 514 -25.76 -8.68 36.71
C SER A 514 -27.06 -9.28 37.24
N HIS A 515 -27.33 -10.54 36.84
CA HIS A 515 -28.16 -11.46 37.60
C HIS A 515 -27.45 -11.94 38.87
#